data_AF-D5U8V0-F1
#
_entry.id   AF-D5U8V0-F1
#
_cell.length_a   1.000
_cell.length_b   1.000
_cell.length_c   1.000
_cell.angle_alpha   90.00
_cell.angle_beta   90.00
_cell.angle_gamma   90.00
#
_symmetry.space_group_name_H-M   'P 1'
#
loop_
_entity.id
_entity.type
_entity.pdbx_description
1 polymer ?
#
loop_
_entity_poly.entity_id
_entity_poly.type
_entity_poly.pdbx_seq_one_letter_code
_entity_poly.pdbx_strand_id
1 'polypeptide(L)'
;MYKIISLDEKSKKIKIIDSENIKNDMFYLIRYIKSKINAEMKETENGYLLFNDNKKYLFYIDDAVYIEILEHDDKVAFTNFKYMEAEFQAYIEEINFINLKENIKNINNAIKDNMWLDFMIAGYDKDLHIVASNDLSCYHSIEIIFKNASFVECSKYFSACPNEYDVFYASDDFNDIKNYKNIVDEKSSLIVKIKADDMRGYFYIVCEGIEFINEEVRYDYDFTSLYSSDKDNIIKKYGLKKEDGGWYQEKENSHKTLIFTDKFLNRNDTIGILFRIYKLCFAKVKYFRAYPFKFEPYKYDYKKGFIQTELWDAEFFKHVDSGYMLDLRYLQSITVYEDFVKLCKELESFEK
;
A
#
# COMPACT_ATOMS: atom_id res chain seq x y z
N MET A 1 3.64 15.28 9.97
CA MET A 1 2.24 15.76 9.84
C MET A 1 2.09 17.00 10.70
N TYR A 2 1.37 18.03 10.24
CA TYR A 2 1.09 19.21 11.06
C TYR A 2 0.03 18.87 12.11
N LYS A 3 0.23 19.33 13.36
CA LYS A 3 -0.73 19.17 14.46
C LYS A 3 -0.63 20.37 15.40
N ILE A 4 -1.76 20.80 15.96
CA ILE A 4 -1.77 21.77 17.06
C ILE A 4 -1.35 21.03 18.32
N ILE A 5 -0.22 21.44 18.91
CA ILE A 5 0.33 20.84 20.14
C ILE A 5 -0.33 21.49 21.37
N SER A 6 -0.40 22.82 21.36
CA SER A 6 -0.97 23.58 22.46
C SER A 6 -1.42 24.97 22.01
N LEU A 7 -2.31 25.55 22.81
CA LEU A 7 -2.88 26.88 22.60
C LEU A 7 -2.69 27.69 23.88
N ASP A 8 -2.18 28.91 23.76
CA ASP A 8 -2.14 29.89 24.85
C ASP A 8 -3.06 31.06 24.50
N GLU A 9 -4.23 31.07 25.14
CA GLU A 9 -5.24 32.11 24.94
C GLU A 9 -4.80 33.48 25.44
N LYS A 10 -3.93 33.54 26.47
CA LYS A 10 -3.50 34.80 27.08
C LYS A 10 -2.52 35.52 26.18
N SER A 11 -1.56 34.78 25.62
CA SER A 11 -0.58 35.34 24.69
C SER A 11 -1.02 35.27 23.23
N LYS A 12 -2.18 34.68 22.94
CA LYS A 12 -2.71 34.46 21.58
C LYS A 12 -1.74 33.66 20.71
N LYS A 13 -1.14 32.61 21.28
CA LYS A 13 -0.13 31.77 20.62
C LYS A 13 -0.67 30.37 20.33
N ILE A 14 -0.33 29.86 19.15
CA ILE A 14 -0.59 28.49 18.72
C ILE A 14 0.75 27.81 18.49
N LYS A 15 0.98 26.68 19.15
CA LYS A 15 2.15 25.82 18.92
C LYS A 15 1.78 24.75 17.91
N ILE A 16 2.43 24.73 16.76
CA ILE A 16 2.19 23.83 15.63
C ILE A 16 3.46 23.04 15.37
N ILE A 17 3.33 21.71 15.29
CA ILE A 17 4.34 20.72 14.89
C ILE A 17 5.66 20.70 15.68
N ASP A 18 6.12 19.48 15.96
CA ASP A 18 7.50 19.15 16.28
C ASP A 18 7.98 18.22 15.16
N SER A 19 8.95 18.66 14.35
CA SER A 19 9.43 17.91 13.19
C SER A 19 10.94 18.04 13.05
N GLU A 20 11.58 17.08 12.39
CA GLU A 20 13.03 17.14 12.16
C GLU A 20 13.46 18.32 11.27
N ASN A 21 12.52 18.94 10.54
CA ASN A 21 12.79 20.07 9.64
C ASN A 21 11.83 21.25 9.86
N ILE A 22 11.76 21.69 11.12
CA ILE A 22 10.88 22.78 11.60
C ILE A 22 10.89 24.01 10.69
N LYS A 23 12.07 24.38 10.15
CA LYS A 23 12.20 25.56 9.28
C LYS A 23 11.45 25.40 7.96
N ASN A 24 11.63 24.27 7.27
CA ASN A 24 10.93 24.03 6.01
C ASN A 24 9.42 23.91 6.24
N ASP A 25 9.02 23.26 7.33
CA ASP A 25 7.61 23.08 7.68
C ASP A 25 6.93 24.42 8.00
N MET A 26 7.60 25.31 8.72
CA MET A 26 7.12 26.68 8.95
C MET A 26 6.91 27.41 7.64
N PHE A 27 7.89 27.39 6.72
CA PHE A 27 7.75 28.12 5.44
C PHE A 27 6.65 27.56 4.57
N TYR A 28 6.46 26.24 4.54
CA TYR A 28 5.36 25.63 3.81
C TYR A 28 4.01 26.06 4.39
N LEU A 29 3.87 26.04 5.72
CA LEU A 29 2.68 26.53 6.43
C LEU A 29 2.41 28.01 6.15
N ILE A 30 3.43 28.87 6.23
CA ILE A 30 3.31 30.30 5.91
C ILE A 30 2.83 30.48 4.47
N ARG A 31 3.46 29.81 3.50
CA ARG A 31 3.09 29.94 2.08
C ARG A 31 1.65 29.52 1.83
N TYR A 32 1.22 28.45 2.48
CA TYR A 32 -0.15 27.97 2.39
C TYR A 32 -1.15 28.97 2.99
N ILE A 33 -0.97 29.38 4.25
CA ILE A 33 -1.87 30.32 4.93
C ILE A 33 -1.88 31.66 4.20
N LYS A 34 -0.71 32.15 3.77
CA LYS A 34 -0.58 33.35 2.92
C LYS A 34 -1.51 33.31 1.72
N SER A 35 -1.54 32.18 1.00
CA SER A 35 -2.40 32.01 -0.16
C SER A 35 -3.89 32.02 0.19
N LYS A 36 -4.26 31.47 1.35
CA LYS A 36 -5.65 31.37 1.81
C LYS A 36 -6.23 32.69 2.26
N ILE A 37 -5.44 33.50 2.94
CA ILE A 37 -5.89 34.81 3.45
C ILE A 37 -5.50 35.96 2.52
N ASN A 38 -4.83 35.68 1.39
CA ASN A 38 -4.31 36.69 0.46
C ASN A 38 -3.48 37.77 1.19
N ALA A 39 -2.45 37.34 1.91
CA ALA A 39 -1.60 38.22 2.71
C ALA A 39 -0.23 38.51 2.06
N GLU A 40 0.39 39.59 2.53
CA GLU A 40 1.81 39.88 2.33
C GLU A 40 2.66 39.21 3.43
N MET A 41 3.93 38.98 3.14
CA MET A 41 4.88 38.39 4.08
C MET A 41 6.11 39.29 4.21
N LYS A 42 6.54 39.55 5.44
CA LYS A 42 7.72 40.34 5.76
C LYS A 42 8.56 39.65 6.83
N GLU A 43 9.86 39.55 6.59
CA GLU A 43 10.82 39.09 7.60
C GLU A 43 11.07 40.17 8.65
N THR A 44 11.17 39.76 9.91
CA THR A 44 11.36 40.62 11.10
C THR A 44 12.43 40.00 12.00
N GLU A 45 12.92 40.77 12.98
CA GLU A 45 13.88 40.27 13.98
C GLU A 45 13.36 39.05 14.77
N ASN A 46 12.04 38.95 14.91
CA ASN A 46 11.38 37.91 15.71
C ASN A 46 10.77 36.79 14.87
N GLY A 47 10.96 36.77 13.55
CA GLY A 47 10.37 35.77 12.64
C GLY A 47 9.69 36.37 11.41
N TYR A 48 8.68 35.69 10.88
CA TYR A 48 7.99 36.09 9.65
C TYR A 48 6.58 36.61 9.95
N LEU A 49 6.34 37.87 9.61
CA LEU A 49 5.04 38.52 9.73
C LEU A 49 4.22 38.26 8.46
N LEU A 50 3.05 37.68 8.62
CA LEU A 50 2.03 37.52 7.59
C LEU A 50 0.89 38.51 7.87
N PHE A 51 0.54 39.36 6.91
CA PHE A 51 -0.44 40.42 7.16
C PHE A 51 -1.27 40.82 5.93
N ASN A 52 -2.50 41.25 6.17
CA ASN A 52 -3.36 41.99 5.24
C ASN A 52 -4.19 43.03 6.04
N ASP A 53 -5.20 43.65 5.43
CA ASP A 53 -6.05 44.65 6.08
C ASP A 53 -6.87 44.10 7.28
N ASN A 54 -7.03 42.78 7.36
CA ASN A 54 -7.94 42.09 8.27
C ASN A 54 -7.22 41.23 9.32
N LYS A 55 -6.02 40.73 9.01
CA LYS A 55 -5.35 39.65 9.74
C LYS A 55 -3.85 39.91 9.81
N LYS A 56 -3.25 39.61 10.96
CA LYS A 56 -1.82 39.75 11.20
C LYS A 56 -1.31 38.66 12.12
N TYR A 57 -0.43 37.82 11.59
CA TYR A 57 0.11 36.65 12.28
C TYR A 57 1.64 36.68 12.23
N LEU A 58 2.30 36.45 13.37
CA LEU A 58 3.74 36.32 13.47
C LEU A 58 4.11 34.83 13.61
N PHE A 59 4.90 34.33 12.66
CA PHE A 59 5.43 32.99 12.67
C PHE A 59 6.88 33.00 13.15
N TYR A 60 7.21 32.13 14.09
CA TYR A 60 8.58 32.00 14.58
C TYR A 60 8.88 30.59 15.06
N ILE A 61 10.17 30.30 15.21
CA ILE A 61 10.66 29.00 15.66
C ILE A 61 11.29 29.19 17.03
N ASP A 62 10.91 28.32 17.94
CA ASP A 62 11.64 28.05 19.18
C ASP A 62 11.88 26.53 19.26
N ASP A 63 11.18 25.81 20.14
CA ASP A 63 11.15 24.34 20.17
C ASP A 63 10.15 23.72 19.17
N ALA A 64 9.33 24.55 18.54
CA ALA A 64 8.30 24.20 17.56
C ALA A 64 8.02 25.39 16.65
N VAL A 65 7.10 25.24 15.70
CA VAL A 65 6.56 26.41 14.98
C VAL A 65 5.51 27.07 15.85
N TYR A 66 5.67 28.36 16.10
CA TYR A 66 4.67 29.17 16.79
C TYR A 66 3.99 30.13 15.82
N ILE A 67 2.69 30.31 16.03
CA ILE A 67 1.91 31.37 15.40
C ILE A 67 1.36 32.26 16.51
N GLU A 68 1.79 33.51 16.54
CA GLU A 68 1.21 34.54 17.39
C GLU A 68 0.22 35.38 16.59
N ILE A 69 -1.02 35.44 17.07
CA ILE A 69 -2.10 36.17 16.42
C ILE A 69 -2.11 37.60 16.96
N LEU A 70 -1.67 38.55 16.14
CA LEU A 70 -1.54 39.96 16.51
C LEU A 70 -2.82 40.74 16.20
N GLU A 71 -3.45 40.48 15.05
CA GLU A 71 -4.70 41.12 14.63
C GLU A 71 -5.59 40.11 13.89
N HIS A 72 -6.91 40.23 14.10
CA HIS A 72 -7.93 39.41 13.44
C HIS A 72 -9.23 40.23 13.30
N ASP A 73 -9.84 40.18 12.13
CA ASP A 73 -11.06 40.94 11.76
C ASP A 73 -12.28 40.50 12.57
N ASP A 74 -12.42 39.19 12.79
CA ASP A 74 -13.38 38.66 13.76
C ASP A 74 -12.94 38.95 15.21
N LYS A 75 -13.42 40.07 15.75
CA LYS A 75 -13.20 40.48 17.15
C LYS A 75 -13.72 39.46 18.17
N VAL A 76 -14.77 38.70 17.83
CA VAL A 76 -15.32 37.66 18.70
C VAL A 76 -14.36 36.47 18.73
N ALA A 77 -13.86 36.04 17.57
CA ALA A 77 -12.87 34.97 17.48
C ALA A 77 -11.52 35.36 18.10
N PHE A 78 -11.10 36.62 17.96
CA PHE A 78 -9.90 37.12 18.64
C PHE A 78 -10.05 37.08 20.17
N THR A 79 -11.26 37.35 20.67
CA THR A 79 -11.56 37.31 22.11
C THR A 79 -11.71 35.86 22.60
N ASN A 80 -12.37 35.00 21.83
CA ASN A 80 -12.62 33.59 22.12
C ASN A 80 -11.74 32.68 21.24
N PHE A 81 -10.58 32.31 21.80
CA PHE A 81 -9.50 31.64 21.09
C PHE A 81 -9.87 30.26 20.52
N LYS A 82 -10.97 29.64 20.98
CA LYS A 82 -11.51 28.40 20.42
C LYS A 82 -11.93 28.52 18.95
N TYR A 83 -12.36 29.71 18.52
CA TYR A 83 -12.65 29.95 17.10
C TYR A 83 -11.36 30.02 16.27
N MET A 84 -10.27 30.53 16.85
CA MET A 84 -8.95 30.54 16.20
C MET A 84 -8.40 29.12 16.09
N GLU A 85 -8.53 28.32 17.14
CA GLU A 85 -8.21 26.89 17.07
C GLU A 85 -8.90 26.21 15.88
N ALA A 86 -10.20 26.43 15.68
CA ALA A 86 -10.94 25.85 14.57
C ALA A 86 -10.43 26.33 13.19
N GLU A 87 -10.12 27.62 13.04
CA GLU A 87 -9.57 28.16 11.79
C GLU A 87 -8.20 27.53 11.45
N PHE A 88 -7.28 27.52 12.41
CA PHE A 88 -5.95 26.95 12.20
C PHE A 88 -5.97 25.43 12.04
N GLN A 89 -6.89 24.76 12.74
CA GLN A 89 -7.14 23.34 12.56
C GLN A 89 -7.57 23.03 11.12
N ALA A 90 -8.45 23.84 10.53
CA ALA A 90 -8.86 23.69 9.13
C ALA A 90 -7.66 23.85 8.17
N TYR A 91 -6.80 24.84 8.39
CA TYR A 91 -5.57 25.00 7.57
C TYR A 91 -4.64 23.79 7.68
N ILE A 92 -4.46 23.25 8.89
CA ILE A 92 -3.63 22.07 9.15
C ILE A 92 -4.21 20.83 8.47
N GLU A 93 -5.52 20.61 8.58
CA GLU A 93 -6.22 19.47 7.97
C GLU A 93 -6.10 19.50 6.44
N GLU A 94 -6.31 20.66 5.83
CA GLU A 94 -6.15 20.81 4.38
C GLU A 94 -4.71 20.57 3.92
N ILE A 95 -3.69 21.09 4.63
CA ILE A 95 -2.27 20.83 4.31
C ILE A 95 -1.96 19.34 4.42
N ASN A 96 -2.39 18.70 5.51
CA ASN A 96 -2.15 17.28 5.72
C ASN A 96 -2.80 16.44 4.61
N PHE A 97 -3.99 16.84 4.14
CA PHE A 97 -4.66 16.17 3.03
C PHE A 97 -3.93 16.38 1.67
N ILE A 98 -3.36 17.56 1.43
CA ILE A 98 -2.51 17.81 0.26
C ILE A 98 -1.28 16.90 0.30
N ASN A 99 -0.59 16.85 1.43
CA ASN A 99 0.59 16.00 1.62
C ASN A 99 0.24 14.50 1.46
N LEU A 100 -0.92 14.08 1.97
CA LEU A 100 -1.41 12.71 1.77
C LEU A 100 -1.59 12.38 0.30
N LYS A 101 -2.26 13.27 -0.47
CA LYS A 101 -2.47 13.09 -1.90
C LYS A 101 -1.15 12.97 -2.65
N GLU A 102 -0.16 13.78 -2.30
CA GLU A 102 1.17 13.74 -2.89
C GLU A 102 1.88 12.42 -2.57
N ASN A 103 1.88 11.98 -1.31
CA ASN A 103 2.49 10.71 -0.92
C ASN A 103 1.81 9.52 -1.58
N ILE A 104 0.47 9.49 -1.63
CA ILE A 104 -0.28 8.43 -2.33
C ILE A 104 0.05 8.39 -3.82
N LYS A 105 0.14 9.56 -4.46
CA LYS A 105 0.57 9.65 -5.86
C LYS A 105 1.98 9.07 -6.04
N ASN A 106 2.90 9.37 -5.14
CA ASN A 106 4.27 8.86 -5.19
C ASN A 106 4.32 7.34 -4.98
N ILE A 107 3.52 6.80 -4.05
CA ILE A 107 3.36 5.35 -3.85
C ILE A 107 2.84 4.68 -5.11
N ASN A 108 1.72 5.16 -5.67
CA ASN A 108 1.13 4.59 -6.90
C ASN A 108 2.13 4.64 -8.06
N ASN A 109 2.85 5.75 -8.25
CA ASN A 109 3.89 5.86 -9.27
C ASN A 109 5.02 4.83 -9.06
N ALA A 110 5.44 4.59 -7.81
CA ALA A 110 6.50 3.63 -7.50
C ALA A 110 6.11 2.18 -7.84
N ILE A 111 4.81 1.86 -7.78
CA ILE A 111 4.31 0.51 -8.07
C ILE A 111 3.73 0.34 -9.48
N LYS A 112 3.49 1.43 -10.22
CA LYS A 112 2.73 1.48 -11.48
C LYS A 112 3.18 0.51 -12.56
N ASP A 113 4.47 0.28 -12.68
CA ASP A 113 5.02 -0.59 -13.73
C ASP A 113 4.85 -2.09 -13.42
N ASN A 114 4.34 -2.44 -12.24
CA ASN A 114 4.05 -3.81 -11.87
C ASN A 114 2.66 -4.20 -12.34
N MET A 115 2.60 -5.26 -13.16
CA MET A 115 1.33 -5.80 -13.62
C MET A 115 0.47 -6.40 -12.52
N TRP A 116 1.11 -6.96 -11.51
CA TRP A 116 0.45 -7.59 -10.39
C TRP A 116 1.38 -7.57 -9.21
N LEU A 117 0.92 -7.00 -8.10
CA LEU A 117 1.63 -7.02 -6.83
C LEU A 117 0.79 -7.79 -5.82
N ASP A 118 1.48 -8.64 -5.06
CA ASP A 118 0.95 -9.17 -3.82
C ASP A 118 1.31 -8.21 -2.70
N PHE A 119 0.36 -7.95 -1.81
CA PHE A 119 0.48 -7.13 -0.62
C PHE A 119 0.29 -8.01 0.63
N MET A 120 1.00 -7.67 1.70
CA MET A 120 0.87 -8.32 3.00
C MET A 120 1.03 -7.31 4.13
N ILE A 121 0.21 -7.44 5.17
CA ILE A 121 0.48 -6.78 6.45
C ILE A 121 1.70 -7.44 7.10
N ALA A 122 2.82 -6.72 7.14
CA ALA A 122 4.08 -7.16 7.73
C ALA A 122 4.14 -6.94 9.24
N GLY A 123 3.48 -5.90 9.74
CA GLY A 123 3.43 -5.54 11.15
C GLY A 123 2.27 -4.59 11.44
N TYR A 124 1.72 -4.69 12.65
CA TYR A 124 0.71 -3.74 13.14
C TYR A 124 0.82 -3.59 14.65
N ASP A 125 1.38 -2.46 15.08
CA ASP A 125 1.42 -2.02 16.48
C ASP A 125 0.72 -0.65 16.64
N LYS A 126 1.49 0.43 16.79
CA LYS A 126 1.09 1.82 16.62
C LYS A 126 1.05 2.18 15.13
N ASP A 127 2.02 1.72 14.35
CA ASP A 127 2.08 1.93 12.91
C ASP A 127 1.63 0.63 12.19
N LEU A 128 0.97 0.79 11.03
CA LEU A 128 0.63 -0.34 10.16
C LEU A 128 1.61 -0.40 9.00
N HIS A 129 2.28 -1.54 8.86
CA HIS A 129 3.27 -1.81 7.82
C HIS A 129 2.69 -2.76 6.78
N ILE A 130 2.55 -2.29 5.53
CA ILE A 130 2.15 -3.10 4.38
C ILE A 130 3.33 -3.19 3.42
N VAL A 131 3.78 -4.41 3.14
CA VAL A 131 4.84 -4.67 2.15
C VAL A 131 4.25 -5.23 0.87
N ALA A 132 4.89 -4.95 -0.27
CA ALA A 132 4.47 -5.48 -1.55
C ALA A 132 5.65 -5.88 -2.46
N SER A 133 5.42 -6.91 -3.27
CA SER A 133 6.28 -7.27 -4.41
C SER A 133 5.56 -8.21 -5.37
N ASN A 134 6.22 -8.53 -6.47
CA ASN A 134 5.74 -9.55 -7.40
C ASN A 134 5.89 -10.98 -6.83
N ASP A 135 6.71 -11.17 -5.78
CA ASP A 135 6.89 -12.43 -5.08
C ASP A 135 7.31 -12.18 -3.63
N LEU A 136 6.30 -12.05 -2.75
CA LEU A 136 6.49 -11.80 -1.33
C LEU A 136 7.12 -12.96 -0.56
N SER A 137 7.48 -14.08 -1.20
CA SER A 137 8.17 -15.19 -0.51
C SER A 137 9.67 -14.97 -0.39
N CYS A 138 10.25 -14.18 -1.30
CA CYS A 138 11.68 -14.02 -1.42
C CYS A 138 12.14 -12.58 -1.23
N TYR A 139 11.29 -11.58 -1.48
CA TYR A 139 11.60 -10.18 -1.20
C TYR A 139 10.35 -9.31 -1.12
N HIS A 140 10.48 -8.11 -0.56
CA HIS A 140 9.58 -7.00 -0.85
C HIS A 140 10.33 -5.86 -1.54
N SER A 141 9.65 -5.11 -2.42
CA SER A 141 10.23 -3.96 -3.13
C SER A 141 9.67 -2.62 -2.68
N ILE A 142 8.59 -2.64 -1.93
CA ILE A 142 8.01 -1.45 -1.32
C ILE A 142 7.46 -1.82 0.06
N GLU A 143 7.63 -0.90 0.99
CA GLU A 143 6.98 -0.89 2.29
C GLU A 143 6.20 0.42 2.43
N ILE A 144 4.94 0.33 2.83
CA ILE A 144 4.05 1.46 3.04
C ILE A 144 3.69 1.47 4.52
N ILE A 145 3.97 2.59 5.17
CA ILE A 145 3.85 2.76 6.62
C ILE A 145 2.74 3.76 6.89
N PHE A 146 1.65 3.30 7.47
CA PHE A 146 0.55 4.15 7.93
C PHE A 146 0.78 4.48 9.40
N LYS A 147 1.16 5.73 9.67
CA LYS A 147 1.55 6.21 11.00
C LYS A 147 0.32 6.35 11.88
N ASN A 148 0.37 5.82 13.11
CA ASN A 148 -0.75 5.88 14.06
C ASN A 148 -2.07 5.40 13.45
N ALA A 149 -2.08 4.18 12.92
CA ALA A 149 -3.26 3.63 12.25
C ALA A 149 -4.35 3.28 13.29
N SER A 150 -5.34 4.18 13.41
CA SER A 150 -6.43 4.10 14.40
C SER A 150 -7.59 3.21 13.96
N PHE A 151 -7.73 3.00 12.64
CA PHE A 151 -8.70 2.07 12.08
C PHE A 151 -8.11 1.38 10.86
N VAL A 152 -8.28 0.05 10.77
CA VAL A 152 -7.78 -0.78 9.68
C VAL A 152 -8.86 -1.80 9.30
N GLU A 153 -9.40 -1.65 8.10
CA GLU A 153 -10.22 -2.65 7.43
C GLU A 153 -9.49 -3.09 6.17
N CYS A 154 -8.64 -4.10 6.31
CA CYS A 154 -7.83 -4.62 5.22
C CYS A 154 -7.62 -6.12 5.39
N SER A 155 -7.64 -6.88 4.28
CA SER A 155 -7.22 -8.28 4.30
C SER A 155 -5.75 -8.38 4.67
N LYS A 156 -5.38 -9.42 5.45
CA LYS A 156 -3.97 -9.66 5.80
C LYS A 156 -3.07 -9.85 4.57
N TYR A 157 -3.65 -10.39 3.51
CA TYR A 157 -3.05 -10.58 2.19
C TYR A 157 -4.05 -10.10 1.16
N PHE A 158 -3.57 -9.38 0.14
CA PHE A 158 -4.39 -9.01 -1.00
C PHE A 158 -3.51 -8.81 -2.23
N SER A 159 -4.12 -8.65 -3.40
CA SER A 159 -3.42 -8.38 -4.65
C SER A 159 -4.03 -7.22 -5.39
N ALA A 160 -3.24 -6.55 -6.22
CA ALA A 160 -3.74 -5.52 -7.12
C ALA A 160 -2.94 -5.53 -8.44
N CYS A 161 -3.51 -4.88 -9.46
CA CYS A 161 -2.88 -4.64 -10.76
C CYS A 161 -2.54 -3.13 -10.96
N PRO A 162 -1.43 -2.62 -10.37
CA PRO A 162 -1.09 -1.19 -10.42
C PRO A 162 -0.89 -0.59 -11.82
N ASN A 163 -0.63 -1.43 -12.82
CA ASN A 163 -0.50 -0.99 -14.21
C ASN A 163 -1.86 -0.71 -14.87
N GLU A 164 -2.95 -1.23 -14.32
CA GLU A 164 -4.31 -1.04 -14.83
C GLU A 164 -5.04 0.09 -14.09
N TYR A 165 -4.76 0.27 -12.79
CA TYR A 165 -5.39 1.26 -11.95
C TYR A 165 -4.52 1.67 -10.76
N ASP A 166 -4.77 2.86 -10.20
CA ASP A 166 -4.16 3.29 -8.94
C ASP A 166 -4.65 2.42 -7.77
N VAL A 167 -3.73 1.99 -6.90
CA VAL A 167 -4.08 1.08 -5.79
C VAL A 167 -4.54 1.85 -4.57
N PHE A 168 -3.89 2.99 -4.28
CA PHE A 168 -4.15 3.81 -3.09
C PHE A 168 -4.84 5.13 -3.45
N TYR A 169 -5.77 5.58 -2.62
CA TYR A 169 -6.49 6.83 -2.82
C TYR A 169 -6.70 7.59 -1.52
N ALA A 170 -6.52 8.91 -1.54
CA ALA A 170 -6.87 9.79 -0.43
C ALA A 170 -8.40 10.01 -0.40
N SER A 171 -9.00 9.97 0.78
CA SER A 171 -10.42 10.34 0.98
C SER A 171 -10.56 11.37 2.10
N ASP A 172 -11.42 12.34 1.89
CA ASP A 172 -11.91 13.30 2.88
C ASP A 172 -13.33 12.96 3.36
N ASP A 173 -13.99 11.99 2.72
CA ASP A 173 -15.35 11.59 3.05
C ASP A 173 -15.40 10.51 4.14
N PHE A 174 -15.69 10.92 5.37
CA PHE A 174 -15.95 10.00 6.48
C PHE A 174 -17.24 9.19 6.32
N ASN A 175 -18.19 9.61 5.48
CA ASN A 175 -19.43 8.85 5.26
C ASN A 175 -19.16 7.43 4.76
N ASP A 176 -18.05 7.24 4.02
CA ASP A 176 -17.64 5.94 3.52
C ASP A 176 -17.41 4.91 4.64
N ILE A 177 -17.03 5.40 5.83
CA ILE A 177 -16.70 4.55 6.97
C ILE A 177 -17.69 4.67 8.13
N LYS A 178 -18.64 5.62 8.13
CA LYS A 178 -19.59 5.86 9.24
C LYS A 178 -20.34 4.64 9.77
N ASN A 179 -20.49 3.58 8.96
CA ASN A 179 -21.19 2.36 9.36
C ASN A 179 -20.31 1.38 10.19
N TYR A 180 -19.00 1.63 10.31
CA TYR A 180 -18.10 0.78 11.10
C TYR A 180 -18.13 1.17 12.58
N LYS A 181 -18.33 0.17 13.45
CA LYS A 181 -18.58 0.35 14.90
C LYS A 181 -17.38 0.86 15.71
N ASN A 182 -16.18 0.92 15.12
CA ASN A 182 -14.92 1.14 15.84
C ASN A 182 -14.19 2.42 15.41
N ILE A 183 -14.89 3.38 14.79
CA ILE A 183 -14.26 4.65 14.41
C ILE A 183 -14.07 5.48 15.66
N VAL A 184 -12.82 5.77 15.98
CA VAL A 184 -12.46 6.75 16.99
C VAL A 184 -12.68 8.13 16.37
N ASP A 185 -13.55 8.91 17.01
CA ASP A 185 -13.95 10.27 16.61
C ASP A 185 -12.81 11.25 16.93
N GLU A 186 -11.66 11.07 16.29
CA GLU A 186 -10.47 11.90 16.51
C GLU A 186 -10.33 12.95 15.40
N LYS A 187 -10.45 14.21 15.83
CA LYS A 187 -10.08 15.39 15.05
C LYS A 187 -8.62 15.21 14.61
N SER A 188 -8.35 15.40 13.31
CA SER A 188 -7.06 15.17 12.63
C SER A 188 -6.70 13.73 12.21
N SER A 189 -7.63 12.98 11.63
CA SER A 189 -7.33 11.70 10.99
C SER A 189 -7.49 11.74 9.46
N LEU A 190 -6.59 11.07 8.74
CA LEU A 190 -6.57 10.95 7.29
C LEU A 190 -7.16 9.59 6.88
N ILE A 191 -7.98 9.55 5.83
CA ILE A 191 -8.56 8.31 5.31
C ILE A 191 -7.84 7.91 4.01
N VAL A 192 -7.37 6.67 3.97
CA VAL A 192 -6.81 6.03 2.78
C VAL A 192 -7.71 4.88 2.35
N LYS A 193 -8.09 4.89 1.07
CA LYS A 193 -8.79 3.79 0.41
C LYS A 193 -7.78 2.94 -0.35
N ILE A 194 -7.90 1.61 -0.25
CA ILE A 194 -7.09 0.68 -1.04
C ILE A 194 -8.01 -0.15 -1.93
N LYS A 195 -7.73 -0.15 -3.23
CA LYS A 195 -8.40 -0.99 -4.21
C LYS A 195 -7.64 -2.30 -4.39
N ALA A 196 -8.29 -3.42 -4.10
CA ALA A 196 -7.73 -4.75 -4.26
C ALA A 196 -8.58 -5.60 -5.22
N ASP A 197 -7.95 -6.53 -5.93
CA ASP A 197 -8.63 -7.42 -6.89
C ASP A 197 -9.44 -8.52 -6.22
N ASP A 198 -9.12 -8.84 -4.97
CA ASP A 198 -9.77 -9.89 -4.18
C ASP A 198 -11.02 -9.41 -3.44
N MET A 199 -11.39 -8.13 -3.57
CA MET A 199 -12.58 -7.55 -2.95
C MET A 199 -13.46 -6.79 -3.95
N ARG A 200 -14.78 -6.79 -3.70
CA ARG A 200 -15.75 -6.01 -4.49
C ARG A 200 -15.73 -4.50 -4.19
N GLY A 201 -15.02 -4.07 -3.14
CA GLY A 201 -15.00 -2.69 -2.65
C GLY A 201 -13.60 -2.24 -2.27
N TYR A 202 -13.50 -1.10 -1.58
CA TYR A 202 -12.24 -0.60 -1.05
C TYR A 202 -12.01 -1.12 0.37
N PHE A 203 -10.75 -1.34 0.71
CA PHE A 203 -10.28 -1.35 2.09
C PHE A 203 -10.11 0.08 2.58
N TYR A 204 -10.22 0.28 3.89
CA TYR A 204 -10.13 1.59 4.52
C TYR A 204 -9.12 1.57 5.67
N ILE A 205 -8.24 2.57 5.66
CA ILE A 205 -7.29 2.82 6.74
C ILE A 205 -7.48 4.27 7.20
N VAL A 206 -7.58 4.46 8.51
CA VAL A 206 -7.54 5.78 9.15
C VAL A 206 -6.21 5.91 9.88
N CYS A 207 -5.44 6.94 9.57
CA CYS A 207 -4.09 7.14 10.09
C CYS A 207 -3.76 8.64 10.25
N GLU A 208 -2.71 8.97 10.98
CA GLU A 208 -2.19 10.36 11.05
C GLU A 208 -1.23 10.68 9.88
N GLY A 209 -0.65 9.68 9.23
CA GLY A 209 0.27 9.93 8.12
C GLY A 209 0.60 8.69 7.31
N ILE A 210 1.24 8.91 6.16
CA ILE A 210 1.73 7.84 5.31
C ILE A 210 3.16 8.12 4.88
N GLU A 211 4.01 7.12 5.00
CA GLU A 211 5.38 7.08 4.52
C GLU A 211 5.55 5.85 3.62
N PHE A 212 6.54 5.85 2.74
CA PHE A 212 6.88 4.65 1.99
C PHE A 212 8.38 4.55 1.74
N ILE A 213 8.85 3.31 1.72
CA ILE A 213 10.22 2.93 1.42
C ILE A 213 10.16 2.16 0.11
N ASN A 214 10.84 2.64 -0.93
CA ASN A 214 10.95 1.98 -2.23
C ASN A 214 12.34 1.33 -2.37
N GLU A 215 12.57 0.31 -1.54
CA GLU A 215 13.83 -0.43 -1.49
C GLU A 215 13.54 -1.94 -1.55
N GLU A 216 14.43 -2.70 -2.19
CA GLU A 216 14.35 -4.14 -2.24
C GLU A 216 14.97 -4.76 -0.98
N VAL A 217 14.15 -5.40 -0.16
CA VAL A 217 14.58 -6.18 0.99
C VAL A 217 14.35 -7.66 0.70
N ARG A 218 15.44 -8.43 0.66
CA ARG A 218 15.38 -9.88 0.43
C ARG A 218 15.23 -10.64 1.72
N TYR A 219 14.41 -11.68 1.67
CA TYR A 219 14.35 -12.70 2.71
C TYR A 219 15.39 -13.76 2.40
N ASP A 220 16.03 -14.32 3.42
CA ASP A 220 16.93 -15.47 3.28
C ASP A 220 16.12 -16.71 2.87
N TYR A 221 15.87 -16.83 1.58
CA TYR A 221 15.29 -18.01 0.95
C TYR A 221 16.19 -18.43 -0.21
N ASP A 222 17.04 -19.42 0.07
CA ASP A 222 17.97 -20.00 -0.90
C ASP A 222 17.24 -21.04 -1.76
N PHE A 223 16.61 -20.60 -2.84
CA PHE A 223 16.11 -21.47 -3.92
C PHE A 223 17.00 -21.38 -5.17
N THR A 224 18.30 -21.14 -5.01
CA THR A 224 19.24 -20.89 -6.12
C THR A 224 19.40 -22.05 -7.11
N SER A 225 18.80 -23.22 -6.87
CA SER A 225 18.78 -24.30 -7.85
C SER A 225 17.60 -24.16 -8.82
N LEU A 226 17.77 -23.35 -9.87
CA LEU A 226 16.81 -23.30 -10.96
C LEU A 226 17.42 -23.75 -12.28
N TYR A 227 16.99 -24.93 -12.70
CA TYR A 227 17.25 -25.49 -14.01
C TYR A 227 16.78 -24.50 -15.08
N SER A 228 17.74 -23.87 -15.76
CA SER A 228 17.48 -22.95 -16.89
C SER A 228 16.54 -23.56 -17.94
N SER A 229 16.55 -24.89 -18.08
CA SER A 229 15.64 -25.64 -18.95
C SER A 229 14.16 -25.47 -18.62
N ASP A 230 13.79 -25.35 -17.34
CA ASP A 230 12.38 -25.20 -16.94
C ASP A 230 11.82 -23.86 -17.42
N LYS A 231 12.61 -22.79 -17.29
CA LYS A 231 12.22 -21.45 -17.76
C LYS A 231 11.99 -21.45 -19.26
N ASP A 232 12.91 -22.04 -20.01
CA ASP A 232 12.78 -22.20 -21.47
C ASP A 232 11.56 -23.05 -21.85
N ASN A 233 11.28 -24.12 -21.10
CA ASN A 233 10.13 -24.97 -21.34
C ASN A 233 8.81 -24.26 -21.05
N ILE A 234 8.73 -23.46 -19.98
CA ILE A 234 7.57 -22.62 -19.67
C ILE A 234 7.33 -21.60 -20.78
N ILE A 235 8.37 -20.88 -21.20
CA ILE A 235 8.28 -19.88 -22.28
C ILE A 235 7.70 -20.53 -23.54
N LYS A 236 8.20 -21.72 -23.91
CA LYS A 236 7.69 -22.48 -25.06
C LYS A 236 6.25 -22.94 -24.87
N LYS A 237 5.93 -23.55 -23.71
CA LYS A 237 4.59 -24.08 -23.39
C LYS A 237 3.51 -23.01 -23.51
N TYR A 238 3.77 -21.83 -22.97
CA TYR A 238 2.79 -20.73 -22.95
C TYR A 238 2.94 -19.76 -24.13
N GLY A 239 3.87 -20.00 -25.06
CA GLY A 239 4.08 -19.17 -26.24
C GLY A 239 4.48 -17.73 -25.91
N LEU A 240 5.32 -17.54 -24.87
CA LEU A 240 5.68 -16.21 -24.39
C LEU A 240 6.69 -15.53 -25.31
N LYS A 241 6.45 -14.26 -25.66
CA LYS A 241 7.32 -13.44 -26.50
C LYS A 241 7.96 -12.32 -25.67
N LYS A 242 9.28 -12.14 -25.83
CA LYS A 242 10.03 -11.09 -25.13
C LYS A 242 9.97 -9.78 -25.90
N GLU A 243 9.58 -8.70 -25.24
CA GLU A 243 9.54 -7.34 -25.77
C GLU A 243 9.84 -6.33 -24.66
N ASP A 244 10.73 -5.37 -24.87
CA ASP A 244 11.07 -4.29 -23.93
C ASP A 244 11.30 -4.73 -22.46
N GLY A 245 11.93 -5.89 -22.26
CA GLY A 245 12.19 -6.43 -20.92
C GLY A 245 10.95 -7.06 -20.24
N GLY A 246 9.83 -7.16 -20.94
CA GLY A 246 8.64 -7.91 -20.56
C GLY A 246 8.47 -9.21 -21.35
N TRP A 247 7.73 -10.15 -20.80
CA TRP A 247 7.33 -11.41 -21.43
C TRP A 247 5.82 -11.44 -21.61
N TYR A 248 5.36 -11.49 -22.86
CA TYR A 248 3.97 -11.32 -23.24
C TYR A 248 3.37 -12.59 -23.81
N GLN A 249 2.08 -12.79 -23.60
CA GLN A 249 1.28 -13.81 -24.27
C GLN A 249 0.30 -13.14 -25.24
N GLU A 250 0.25 -13.66 -26.47
CA GLU A 250 -0.73 -13.29 -27.49
C GLU A 250 -1.57 -14.52 -27.82
N LYS A 251 -2.87 -14.47 -27.51
CA LYS A 251 -3.83 -15.50 -27.91
C LYS A 251 -4.71 -14.98 -29.03
N GLU A 252 -5.16 -15.89 -29.88
CA GLU A 252 -6.13 -15.58 -30.93
C GLU A 252 -7.39 -14.95 -30.29
N ASN A 253 -7.78 -13.77 -30.77
CA ASN A 253 -8.89 -12.95 -30.24
C ASN A 253 -8.71 -12.40 -28.82
N SER A 254 -7.48 -12.26 -28.31
CA SER A 254 -7.20 -11.59 -27.03
C SER A 254 -6.17 -10.48 -27.18
N HIS A 255 -6.27 -9.46 -26.35
CA HIS A 255 -5.23 -8.43 -26.27
C HIS A 255 -3.92 -9.05 -25.80
N LYS A 256 -2.82 -8.56 -26.35
CA LYS A 256 -1.47 -8.86 -25.89
C LYS A 256 -1.39 -8.59 -24.39
N THR A 257 -1.06 -9.62 -23.62
CA THR A 257 -1.07 -9.57 -22.17
C THR A 257 0.35 -9.75 -21.68
N LEU A 258 0.88 -8.80 -20.91
CA LEU A 258 2.13 -9.01 -20.17
C LEU A 258 1.90 -10.18 -19.19
N ILE A 259 2.90 -11.00 -18.93
CA ILE A 259 2.81 -12.09 -17.95
C ILE A 259 3.75 -11.80 -16.78
N PHE A 260 5.01 -11.48 -17.10
CA PHE A 260 6.00 -11.03 -16.12
C PHE A 260 7.14 -10.27 -16.80
N THR A 261 7.95 -9.58 -16.01
CA THR A 261 9.17 -8.92 -16.48
C THR A 261 10.36 -9.89 -16.53
N ASP A 262 11.39 -9.55 -17.30
CA ASP A 262 12.66 -10.28 -17.34
C ASP A 262 13.31 -10.33 -15.95
N LYS A 263 13.19 -9.23 -15.18
CA LYS A 263 13.60 -9.15 -13.78
C LYS A 263 12.91 -10.22 -12.94
N PHE A 264 11.59 -10.39 -13.10
CA PHE A 264 10.85 -11.43 -12.38
C PHE A 264 11.28 -12.83 -12.80
N LEU A 265 11.32 -13.12 -14.11
CA LEU A 265 11.71 -14.42 -14.65
C LEU A 265 13.10 -14.86 -14.16
N ASN A 266 14.06 -13.96 -14.16
CA ASN A 266 15.43 -14.26 -13.77
C ASN A 266 15.59 -14.50 -12.27
N ARG A 267 14.65 -14.02 -11.45
CA ARG A 267 14.72 -14.08 -9.98
C ARG A 267 13.82 -15.12 -9.33
N ASN A 268 12.91 -15.72 -10.09
CA ASN A 268 11.92 -16.66 -9.58
C ASN A 268 12.22 -18.10 -9.98
N ASP A 269 11.72 -19.01 -9.13
CA ASP A 269 11.73 -20.45 -9.36
C ASP A 269 10.60 -20.93 -10.27
N THR A 270 10.65 -22.22 -10.65
CA THR A 270 9.64 -22.86 -11.50
C THR A 270 8.25 -22.70 -10.89
N ILE A 271 8.12 -22.85 -9.55
CA ILE A 271 6.85 -22.63 -8.84
C ILE A 271 6.37 -21.19 -9.01
N GLY A 272 7.22 -20.20 -8.72
CA GLY A 272 6.87 -18.77 -8.80
C GLY A 272 6.50 -18.34 -10.20
N ILE A 273 7.25 -18.80 -11.22
CA ILE A 273 6.95 -18.52 -12.61
C ILE A 273 5.61 -19.16 -13.02
N LEU A 274 5.42 -20.44 -12.71
CA LEU A 274 4.17 -21.15 -13.02
C LEU A 274 2.98 -20.48 -12.31
N PHE A 275 3.11 -20.18 -11.02
CA PHE A 275 2.05 -19.60 -10.20
C PHE A 275 1.72 -18.19 -10.66
N ARG A 276 2.70 -17.42 -11.15
CA ARG A 276 2.46 -16.13 -11.79
C ARG A 276 1.61 -16.26 -13.04
N ILE A 277 1.83 -17.29 -13.86
CA ILE A 277 1.02 -17.56 -15.06
C ILE A 277 -0.43 -17.90 -14.67
N TYR A 278 -0.63 -18.67 -13.60
CA TYR A 278 -1.95 -18.98 -13.05
C TYR A 278 -2.53 -17.88 -12.16
N LYS A 279 -1.83 -16.74 -12.01
CA LYS A 279 -2.22 -15.61 -11.14
C LYS A 279 -2.56 -16.04 -9.70
N LEU A 280 -1.76 -16.94 -9.14
CA LEU A 280 -1.90 -17.39 -7.76
C LEU A 280 -1.24 -16.38 -6.81
N CYS A 281 -1.97 -15.98 -5.77
CA CYS A 281 -1.45 -15.04 -4.77
C CYS A 281 -0.30 -15.65 -3.95
N PHE A 282 0.51 -14.77 -3.36
CA PHE A 282 1.64 -15.11 -2.51
C PHE A 282 1.37 -16.21 -1.46
N ALA A 283 0.24 -16.18 -0.76
CA ALA A 283 -0.06 -17.18 0.28
C ALA A 283 0.01 -18.62 -0.27
N LYS A 284 -0.46 -18.83 -1.50
CA LYS A 284 -0.40 -20.11 -2.19
C LYS A 284 1.03 -20.45 -2.56
N VAL A 285 1.73 -19.51 -3.21
CA VAL A 285 3.14 -19.69 -3.59
C VAL A 285 3.98 -20.12 -2.38
N LYS A 286 3.82 -19.43 -1.24
CA LYS A 286 4.53 -19.72 0.01
C LYS A 286 4.25 -21.13 0.51
N TYR A 287 3.00 -21.55 0.53
CA TYR A 287 2.61 -22.87 1.02
C TYR A 287 3.22 -23.99 0.16
N PHE A 288 3.09 -23.91 -1.17
CA PHE A 288 3.64 -24.93 -2.06
C PHE A 288 5.18 -24.93 -2.09
N ARG A 289 5.83 -23.77 -1.91
CA ARG A 289 7.29 -23.70 -1.75
C ARG A 289 7.79 -24.24 -0.40
N ALA A 290 7.01 -24.12 0.66
CA ALA A 290 7.36 -24.65 1.98
C ALA A 290 7.24 -26.18 2.03
N TYR A 291 6.34 -26.76 1.24
CA TYR A 291 6.04 -28.20 1.27
C TYR A 291 6.08 -28.86 -0.12
N PRO A 292 7.14 -28.69 -0.92
CA PRO A 292 7.17 -29.17 -2.31
C PRO A 292 7.07 -30.69 -2.39
N PHE A 293 7.62 -31.41 -1.42
CA PHE A 293 7.62 -32.89 -1.37
C PHE A 293 6.25 -33.51 -1.10
N LYS A 294 5.26 -32.70 -0.67
CA LYS A 294 3.89 -33.17 -0.44
C LYS A 294 3.03 -33.18 -1.71
N PHE A 295 3.57 -32.69 -2.82
CA PHE A 295 2.83 -32.50 -4.05
C PHE A 295 3.55 -33.10 -5.25
N GLU A 296 2.81 -33.86 -6.05
CA GLU A 296 3.28 -34.39 -7.33
C GLU A 296 2.69 -33.55 -8.48
N PRO A 297 3.51 -33.09 -9.45
CA PRO A 297 3.04 -32.38 -10.63
C PRO A 297 2.30 -33.29 -11.62
N TYR A 298 1.13 -32.86 -12.05
CA TYR A 298 0.28 -33.56 -13.02
C TYR A 298 -0.28 -32.62 -14.08
N LYS A 299 -0.64 -33.18 -15.24
CA LYS A 299 -1.47 -32.53 -16.26
C LYS A 299 -2.57 -33.47 -16.74
N TYR A 300 -3.59 -32.92 -17.38
CA TYR A 300 -4.71 -33.71 -17.89
C TYR A 300 -4.59 -33.98 -19.39
N ASP A 301 -4.71 -35.24 -19.78
CA ASP A 301 -4.84 -35.69 -21.17
C ASP A 301 -6.22 -36.35 -21.35
N TYR A 302 -6.99 -35.94 -22.35
CA TYR A 302 -8.37 -36.42 -22.53
C TYR A 302 -8.49 -37.93 -22.81
N LYS A 303 -7.41 -38.60 -23.22
CA LYS A 303 -7.38 -40.06 -23.45
C LYS A 303 -6.76 -40.80 -22.28
N LYS A 304 -5.73 -40.23 -21.66
CA LYS A 304 -4.93 -40.89 -20.62
C LYS A 304 -5.32 -40.50 -19.19
N GLY A 305 -6.20 -39.51 -19.03
CA GLY A 305 -6.55 -38.93 -17.74
C GLY A 305 -5.41 -38.09 -17.17
N PHE A 306 -5.24 -38.12 -15.85
CA PHE A 306 -4.15 -37.43 -15.17
C PHE A 306 -2.82 -38.16 -15.40
N ILE A 307 -1.86 -37.46 -15.98
CA ILE A 307 -0.50 -37.96 -16.21
C ILE A 307 0.51 -37.16 -15.39
N GLN A 308 1.37 -37.88 -14.67
CA GLN A 308 2.47 -37.25 -13.93
C GLN A 308 3.41 -36.58 -14.93
N THR A 309 3.91 -35.41 -14.57
CA THR A 309 4.72 -34.59 -15.47
C THR A 309 5.82 -33.87 -14.71
N GLU A 310 6.58 -33.04 -15.40
CA GLU A 310 7.59 -32.19 -14.77
C GLU A 310 6.94 -30.95 -14.17
N LEU A 311 7.57 -30.34 -13.16
CA LEU A 311 7.01 -29.18 -12.47
C LEU A 311 6.66 -28.02 -13.42
N TRP A 312 7.50 -27.77 -14.43
CA TRP A 312 7.29 -26.72 -15.43
C TRP A 312 6.03 -26.95 -16.29
N ASP A 313 5.58 -28.20 -16.41
CA ASP A 313 4.41 -28.60 -17.22
C ASP A 313 3.17 -28.87 -16.36
N ALA A 314 3.23 -28.64 -15.05
CA ALA A 314 2.12 -28.90 -14.16
C ALA A 314 0.90 -27.99 -14.46
N GLU A 315 -0.28 -28.60 -14.42
CA GLU A 315 -1.59 -27.92 -14.42
C GLU A 315 -2.40 -28.29 -13.16
N PHE A 316 -1.99 -29.37 -12.50
CA PHE A 316 -2.55 -29.90 -11.27
C PHE A 316 -1.43 -30.28 -10.32
N PHE A 317 -1.69 -30.16 -9.03
CA PHE A 317 -0.87 -30.77 -7.98
C PHE A 317 -1.66 -31.84 -7.26
N LYS A 318 -1.14 -33.07 -7.30
CA LYS A 318 -1.67 -34.17 -6.51
C LYS A 318 -1.06 -34.12 -5.12
N HIS A 319 -1.87 -33.92 -4.09
CA HIS A 319 -1.41 -34.07 -2.71
C HIS A 319 -1.10 -35.55 -2.44
N VAL A 320 0.12 -35.85 -1.99
CA VAL A 320 0.63 -37.23 -1.87
C VAL A 320 -0.23 -38.06 -0.93
N ASP A 321 -0.53 -37.54 0.27
CA ASP A 321 -1.20 -38.33 1.31
C ASP A 321 -2.72 -38.46 1.10
N SER A 322 -3.39 -37.40 0.64
CA SER A 322 -4.84 -37.46 0.40
C SER A 322 -5.21 -37.98 -0.99
N GLY A 323 -4.29 -37.94 -1.94
CA GLY A 323 -4.54 -38.25 -3.35
C GLY A 323 -5.36 -37.19 -4.10
N TYR A 324 -5.69 -36.06 -3.47
CA TYR A 324 -6.50 -35.00 -4.09
C TYR A 324 -5.75 -34.30 -5.22
N MET A 325 -6.43 -34.09 -6.34
CA MET A 325 -5.93 -33.34 -7.49
C MET A 325 -6.36 -31.87 -7.38
N LEU A 326 -5.39 -31.00 -7.08
CA LEU A 326 -5.59 -29.56 -6.99
C LEU A 326 -5.33 -28.91 -8.34
N ASP A 327 -6.39 -28.50 -9.04
CA ASP A 327 -6.27 -27.71 -10.28
C ASP A 327 -5.71 -26.32 -9.95
N LEU A 328 -4.66 -25.89 -10.65
CA LEU A 328 -4.08 -24.56 -10.42
C LEU A 328 -5.09 -23.43 -10.72
N ARG A 329 -6.05 -23.65 -11.64
CA ARG A 329 -7.16 -22.71 -11.91
C ARG A 329 -8.21 -22.72 -10.81
N TYR A 330 -8.41 -23.85 -10.15
CA TYR A 330 -9.26 -23.90 -8.95
C TYR A 330 -8.59 -23.16 -7.80
N LEU A 331 -7.28 -23.34 -7.60
CA LEU A 331 -6.55 -22.56 -6.60
C LEU A 331 -6.68 -21.06 -6.88
N GLN A 332 -6.62 -20.63 -8.15
CA GLN A 332 -6.82 -19.23 -8.53
C GLN A 332 -8.19 -18.68 -8.11
N SER A 333 -9.26 -19.49 -8.13
CA SER A 333 -10.59 -19.04 -7.75
C SER A 333 -10.77 -18.86 -6.23
N ILE A 334 -9.85 -19.37 -5.41
CA ILE A 334 -9.81 -19.14 -3.97
C ILE A 334 -9.22 -17.76 -3.69
N THR A 335 -10.08 -16.73 -3.71
CA THR A 335 -9.67 -15.35 -3.43
C THR A 335 -9.64 -15.02 -1.94
N VAL A 336 -10.40 -15.77 -1.12
CA VAL A 336 -10.46 -15.57 0.34
C VAL A 336 -9.34 -16.34 1.04
N TYR A 337 -8.53 -15.64 1.83
CA TYR A 337 -7.38 -16.23 2.53
C TYR A 337 -7.80 -17.34 3.50
N GLU A 338 -8.85 -17.15 4.28
CA GLU A 338 -9.34 -18.12 5.27
C GLU A 338 -9.77 -19.44 4.62
N ASP A 339 -10.33 -19.38 3.42
CA ASP A 339 -10.73 -20.57 2.68
C ASP A 339 -9.51 -21.33 2.16
N PHE A 340 -8.46 -20.62 1.74
CA PHE A 340 -7.19 -21.25 1.42
C PHE A 340 -6.55 -21.91 2.65
N VAL A 341 -6.61 -21.28 3.83
CA VAL A 341 -6.11 -21.87 5.08
C VAL A 341 -6.90 -23.12 5.47
N LYS A 342 -8.23 -23.13 5.26
CA LYS A 342 -9.05 -24.34 5.49
C LYS A 342 -8.64 -25.47 4.57
N LEU A 343 -8.40 -25.19 3.28
CA LEU A 343 -7.89 -26.18 2.34
C LEU A 343 -6.54 -26.74 2.81
N CYS A 344 -5.60 -25.90 3.22
CA CYS A 344 -4.31 -26.35 3.74
C CYS A 344 -4.48 -27.27 4.95
N LYS A 345 -5.29 -26.86 5.94
CA LYS A 345 -5.57 -27.67 7.14
C LYS A 345 -6.25 -29.00 6.80
N GLU A 346 -7.13 -29.01 5.81
CA GLU A 346 -7.76 -30.23 5.33
C GLU A 346 -6.70 -31.17 4.74
N LEU A 347 -5.83 -30.69 3.85
CA LEU A 347 -4.75 -31.49 3.28
C LEU A 347 -3.81 -32.03 4.36
N GLU A 348 -3.41 -31.17 5.30
CA GLU A 348 -2.55 -31.51 6.44
C GLU A 348 -3.18 -32.56 7.35
N SER A 349 -4.52 -32.65 7.42
CA SER A 349 -5.20 -33.66 8.24
C SER A 349 -5.05 -35.10 7.70
N PHE A 350 -4.64 -35.26 6.45
CA PHE A 350 -4.35 -36.58 5.85
C PHE A 350 -2.89 -37.01 6.02
N GLU A 351 -2.01 -36.08 6.39
CA GLU A 351 -0.59 -36.34 6.57
C GLU A 351 -0.37 -37.23 7.81
N LYS A 352 0.58 -38.17 7.70
CA LYS A 352 0.87 -39.17 8.74
C LYS A 352 2.14 -38.88 9.52
#